data_AF-A0AAJ1PQR2-F1
#
_entry.id   AF-A0AAJ1PQR2-F1
#
_cell.length_a   1.000
_cell.length_b   1.000
_cell.length_c   1.000
_cell.angle_alpha   90.00
_cell.angle_beta   90.00
_cell.angle_gamma   90.00
#
_symmetry.space_group_name_H-M   'P 1'
#
loop_
_entity.id
_entity.type
_entity.pdbx_description
1 polymer ?
#
loop_
_entity_poly.entity_id
_entity_poly.type
_entity_poly.pdbx_seq_one_letter_code
_entity_poly.pdbx_strand_id
1 'polypeptide(L)'
;MVLENILTLSIQDLIYTAILPFVITFAILWGVLEAIKLFNKKVNIVLALAITLVAAYSGLFTLLSNYFLQFGALFGVATFVIVFVVGVIAWAAGRGREFYYESLRPEEKSKKIGERIEKLYKEMKKARDRGDEGKMRALAEEIRRLELEREVARRGL
;
A
#
# COMPACT_ATOMS: atom_id res chain seq x y z
N MET A 1 8.13 47.09 0.57
CA MET A 1 8.92 46.31 -0.41
C MET A 1 8.49 44.85 -0.55
N VAL A 2 8.27 44.06 0.51
CA VAL A 2 7.84 42.64 0.33
C VAL A 2 6.42 42.50 -0.22
N LEU A 3 5.48 43.36 0.21
CA LEU A 3 4.06 43.27 -0.19
C LEU A 3 3.80 43.71 -1.65
N GLU A 4 4.53 44.69 -2.15
CA GLU A 4 4.42 45.17 -3.55
C GLU A 4 4.97 44.16 -4.55
N ASN A 5 6.00 43.40 -4.17
CA ASN A 5 6.54 42.31 -4.98
C ASN A 5 5.56 41.12 -5.07
N ILE A 6 4.77 40.86 -4.03
CA ILE A 6 3.77 39.77 -4.04
C ILE A 6 2.60 40.08 -4.99
N LEU A 7 2.23 41.36 -5.12
CA LEU A 7 1.13 41.81 -6.00
C LEU A 7 1.54 41.99 -7.47
N THR A 8 2.85 42.01 -7.76
CA THR A 8 3.40 42.15 -9.12
C THR A 8 3.95 40.85 -9.68
N LEU A 9 4.07 39.80 -8.86
CA LEU A 9 4.44 38.46 -9.29
C LEU A 9 3.36 37.89 -10.22
N SER A 10 3.80 37.34 -11.35
CA SER A 10 2.88 36.63 -12.24
C SER A 10 2.30 35.42 -11.51
N ILE A 11 1.08 35.02 -11.86
CA ILE A 11 0.46 33.79 -11.32
C ILE A 11 1.38 32.58 -11.53
N GLN A 12 2.14 32.55 -12.62
CA GLN A 12 3.14 31.51 -12.88
C GLN A 12 4.24 31.52 -11.82
N ASP A 13 4.80 32.69 -11.50
CA ASP A 13 5.87 32.78 -10.50
C ASP A 13 5.37 32.33 -9.13
N LEU A 14 4.14 32.70 -8.75
CA LEU A 14 3.54 32.26 -7.48
C LEU A 14 3.33 30.74 -7.43
N ILE A 15 2.94 30.13 -8.56
CA ILE A 15 2.81 28.68 -8.68
C ILE A 15 4.18 28.01 -8.51
N TYR A 16 5.20 28.43 -9.24
CA TYR A 16 6.50 27.75 -9.24
C TYR A 16 7.34 28.02 -7.99
N THR A 17 7.21 29.20 -7.37
CA THR A 17 8.04 29.59 -6.22
C THR A 17 7.41 29.23 -4.88
N ALA A 18 6.08 29.18 -4.78
CA ALA A 18 5.39 28.93 -3.51
C ALA A 18 4.53 27.66 -3.52
N ILE A 19 3.63 27.50 -4.50
CA ILE A 19 2.65 26.40 -4.47
C ILE A 19 3.29 25.05 -4.78
N LEU A 20 4.08 24.97 -5.85
CA LEU A 20 4.67 23.72 -6.31
C LEU A 20 5.61 23.09 -5.27
N PRO A 21 6.55 23.83 -4.66
CA PRO A 21 7.42 23.24 -3.65
C PRO A 21 6.67 22.92 -2.34
N PHE A 22 5.54 23.59 -2.08
CA PHE A 22 4.69 23.31 -0.92
C PHE A 22 4.03 21.95 -1.08
N VAL A 23 3.41 21.72 -2.24
CA VAL A 23 2.77 20.44 -2.56
C VAL A 23 3.78 19.30 -2.54
N ILE A 24 4.97 19.51 -3.10
CA ILE A 24 6.03 18.49 -3.14
C ILE A 24 6.51 18.15 -1.71
N THR A 25 6.87 19.16 -0.92
CA THR A 25 7.35 18.97 0.46
C THR A 25 6.29 18.27 1.32
N PHE A 26 5.03 18.68 1.18
CA PHE A 26 3.90 18.04 1.83
C PHE A 26 3.76 16.57 1.43
N ALA A 27 3.80 16.27 0.13
CA ALA A 27 3.65 14.90 -0.37
C ALA A 27 4.75 13.97 0.16
N ILE A 28 5.99 14.46 0.26
CA ILE A 28 7.12 13.70 0.79
C ILE A 28 6.94 13.42 2.27
N LEU A 29 6.67 14.46 3.07
CA LEU A 29 6.49 14.32 4.51
C LEU A 29 5.31 13.39 4.83
N TRP A 30 4.22 13.55 4.10
CA TRP A 30 3.06 12.68 4.23
C TRP A 30 3.40 11.23 3.85
N GLY A 31 4.08 11.01 2.71
CA GLY A 31 4.50 9.69 2.26
C GLY A 31 5.46 9.00 3.25
N VAL A 32 6.41 9.73 3.83
CA VAL A 32 7.31 9.21 4.86
C VAL A 32 6.53 8.82 6.12
N LEU A 33 5.61 9.66 6.60
CA LEU A 33 4.79 9.37 7.77
C LEU A 33 3.85 8.17 7.54
N GLU A 34 3.28 8.04 6.34
CA GLU A 34 2.47 6.89 5.96
C GLU A 34 3.29 5.61 5.85
N ALA A 35 4.53 5.68 5.32
CA ALA A 35 5.44 4.54 5.23
C ALA A 35 5.87 4.02 6.61
N ILE A 36 6.11 4.93 7.57
CA ILE A 36 6.51 4.56 8.95
C ILE A 36 5.31 4.00 9.75
N LYS A 37 4.07 4.19 9.27
CA LYS A 37 2.82 3.72 9.93
C LYS A 37 2.70 4.14 11.40
N LEU A 38 3.31 5.27 11.76
CA LEU A 38 3.38 5.74 13.15
C LEU A 38 2.01 6.18 13.67
N PHE A 39 1.19 6.81 12.83
CA PHE A 39 -0.18 7.22 13.18
C PHE A 39 -1.20 6.85 12.11
N ASN A 40 -2.49 7.02 12.46
CA ASN A 40 -3.61 6.90 11.54
C ASN A 40 -3.50 7.92 10.39
N LYS A 41 -3.97 7.53 9.19
CA LYS A 41 -3.87 8.32 7.95
C LYS A 41 -4.29 9.79 8.11
N LYS A 42 -5.40 10.05 8.82
CA LYS A 42 -5.90 11.41 9.09
C LYS A 42 -4.91 12.24 9.91
N VAL A 43 -4.27 11.63 10.91
CA VAL A 43 -3.28 12.28 11.78
C VAL A 43 -2.00 12.57 10.99
N ASN A 44 -1.55 11.64 10.15
CA ASN A 44 -0.38 11.84 9.28
C ASN A 44 -0.57 13.01 8.32
N ILE A 45 -1.76 13.17 7.73
CA ILE A 45 -2.08 14.29 6.84
C ILE A 45 -1.97 15.62 7.60
N VAL A 46 -2.60 15.72 8.78
CA VAL A 46 -2.58 16.95 9.58
C VAL A 46 -1.15 17.30 10.03
N LEU A 47 -0.38 16.31 10.47
CA LEU A 47 1.02 16.50 10.87
C LEU A 47 1.90 16.93 9.70
N ALA A 48 1.79 16.27 8.54
CA ALA A 48 2.53 16.65 7.34
C ALA A 48 2.21 18.08 6.93
N LEU A 49 0.93 18.49 7.00
CA LEU A 49 0.49 19.82 6.64
C LEU A 49 1.03 20.88 7.62
N ALA A 50 0.96 20.61 8.92
CA ALA A 50 1.52 21.48 9.96
C ALA A 50 3.03 21.66 9.81
N ILE A 51 3.78 20.57 9.60
CA ILE A 51 5.23 20.61 9.40
C ILE A 51 5.57 21.36 8.10
N THR A 52 4.81 21.14 7.02
CA THR A 52 5.06 21.82 5.75
C THR A 52 4.80 23.32 5.86
N LEU A 53 3.76 23.75 6.59
CA LEU A 53 3.50 25.17 6.85
C LEU A 53 4.62 25.82 7.67
N VAL A 54 5.12 25.13 8.70
CA VAL A 54 6.25 25.62 9.51
C VAL A 54 7.53 25.67 8.67
N ALA A 55 7.77 24.64 7.85
CA ALA A 55 8.91 24.57 6.95
C ALA A 55 8.87 25.65 5.87
N ALA A 56 7.67 26.00 5.36
CA ALA A 56 7.47 27.05 4.37
C ALA A 56 7.86 28.44 4.86
N TYR A 57 7.75 28.68 6.17
CA TYR A 57 8.18 29.94 6.80
C TYR A 57 9.68 29.95 7.13
N SER A 58 10.34 28.80 7.07
CA SER A 58 11.78 28.67 7.28
C SER A 58 12.53 28.64 5.94
N GLY A 59 13.74 29.19 5.88
CA GLY A 59 14.59 29.14 4.68
C GLY A 59 14.91 27.73 4.16
N LEU A 60 14.52 26.67 4.89
CA LEU A 60 14.55 25.28 4.43
C LEU A 60 13.74 25.08 3.15
N PHE A 61 12.65 25.82 2.96
CA PHE A 61 11.80 25.69 1.78
C PHE A 61 12.55 26.04 0.48
N THR A 62 13.34 27.12 0.49
CA THR A 62 14.17 27.55 -0.64
C THR A 62 15.29 26.54 -0.90
N LEU A 63 15.85 25.96 0.17
CA LEU A 63 16.91 24.96 0.10
C LEU A 63 16.37 23.64 -0.50
N LEU A 64 15.25 23.13 0.00
CA LEU A 64 14.56 21.97 -0.55
C LEU A 64 14.12 22.17 -2.00
N SER A 65 13.59 23.35 -2.35
CA SER A 65 13.16 23.66 -3.72
C SER A 65 14.31 23.60 -4.73
N ASN A 66 15.49 24.11 -4.36
CA ASN A 66 16.68 24.06 -5.22
C ASN A 66 17.20 22.63 -5.38
N TYR A 67 17.27 21.85 -4.31
CA TYR A 67 17.64 20.43 -4.39
C TYR A 67 16.60 19.62 -5.18
N PHE A 68 15.30 19.94 -5.08
CA PHE A 68 14.25 19.30 -5.86
C PHE A 68 14.26 19.67 -7.34
N LEU A 69 14.58 20.91 -7.70
CA LEU A 69 14.76 21.27 -9.11
C LEU A 69 15.95 20.53 -9.73
N GLN A 70 17.02 20.34 -8.95
CA GLN A 70 18.26 19.73 -9.42
C GLN A 70 18.20 18.19 -9.44
N PHE A 71 17.57 17.57 -8.44
CA PHE A 71 17.50 16.11 -8.29
C PHE A 71 16.10 15.53 -8.50
N GLY A 72 15.05 16.33 -8.60
CA GLY A 72 13.66 15.87 -8.68
C GLY A 72 13.37 15.05 -9.93
N ALA A 73 14.00 15.38 -11.07
CA ALA A 73 13.93 14.52 -12.26
C ALA A 73 14.58 13.15 -12.01
N LEU A 74 15.72 13.13 -11.29
CA LEU A 74 16.46 11.92 -10.96
C LEU A 74 15.71 11.06 -9.93
N PHE A 75 15.13 11.68 -8.91
CA PHE A 75 14.23 11.04 -7.94
C PHE A 75 12.93 10.56 -8.59
N GLY A 76 12.37 11.30 -9.54
CA GLY A 76 11.17 10.90 -10.29
C GLY A 76 11.42 9.64 -11.10
N VAL A 77 12.55 9.59 -11.82
CA VAL A 77 12.97 8.39 -12.56
C VAL A 77 13.27 7.23 -11.61
N ALA A 78 14.01 7.46 -10.53
CA ALA A 78 14.31 6.41 -9.55
C ALA A 78 13.05 5.84 -8.90
N THR A 79 12.11 6.72 -8.52
CA THR A 79 10.83 6.32 -7.93
C THR A 79 9.97 5.56 -8.94
N PHE A 80 9.92 6.01 -10.20
CA PHE A 80 9.23 5.28 -11.26
C PHE A 80 9.82 3.88 -11.45
N VAL A 81 11.14 3.75 -11.51
CA VAL A 81 11.81 2.44 -11.62
C VAL A 81 11.48 1.55 -10.43
N ILE A 82 11.52 2.07 -9.20
CA ILE A 82 11.19 1.29 -8.00
C ILE A 82 9.72 0.84 -8.03
N VAL A 83 8.78 1.75 -8.28
CA VAL A 83 7.34 1.44 -8.34
C VAL A 83 7.05 0.48 -9.48
N PHE A 84 7.68 0.65 -10.63
CA PHE A 84 7.53 -0.23 -11.78
C PHE A 84 8.05 -1.64 -11.48
N VAL A 85 9.26 -1.77 -10.92
CA VAL A 85 9.85 -3.07 -10.55
C VAL A 85 9.00 -3.76 -9.47
N VAL A 86 8.61 -3.05 -8.42
CA VAL A 86 7.73 -3.60 -7.37
C VAL A 86 6.36 -3.98 -7.95
N GLY A 87 5.80 -3.16 -8.83
CA GLY A 87 4.53 -3.43 -9.52
C GLY A 87 4.59 -4.67 -10.41
N VAL A 88 5.66 -4.82 -11.20
CA VAL A 88 5.89 -6.00 -12.04
C VAL A 88 6.10 -7.25 -11.18
N ILE A 89 6.87 -7.16 -10.09
CA ILE A 89 7.07 -8.30 -9.17
C ILE A 89 5.75 -8.70 -8.50
N ALA A 90 4.97 -7.73 -8.00
CA ALA A 90 3.67 -7.99 -7.38
C ALA A 90 2.68 -8.61 -8.38
N TRP A 91 2.65 -8.08 -9.61
CA TRP A 91 1.83 -8.61 -10.69
C TRP A 91 2.25 -10.01 -11.10
N ALA A 92 3.55 -10.27 -11.25
CA ALA A 92 4.10 -11.58 -11.57
C ALA A 92 3.86 -12.60 -10.43
N ALA A 93 3.94 -12.17 -9.17
CA ALA A 93 3.62 -13.01 -8.02
C ALA A 93 2.12 -13.35 -7.93
N GLY A 94 1.24 -12.41 -8.29
CA GLY A 94 -0.21 -12.63 -8.38
C GLY A 94 -0.58 -13.62 -9.49
N ARG A 95 -0.15 -13.33 -10.73
CA ARG A 95 -0.31 -14.20 -11.90
C ARG A 95 0.33 -15.58 -11.70
N GLY A 96 1.53 -15.63 -11.11
CA GLY A 96 2.24 -16.88 -10.87
C GLY A 96 1.50 -17.82 -9.94
N ARG A 97 0.75 -17.30 -8.96
CA ARG A 97 -0.12 -18.12 -8.11
C ARG A 97 -1.32 -18.67 -8.86
N GLU A 98 -1.91 -17.90 -9.76
CA GLU A 98 -3.05 -18.31 -10.59
C GLU A 98 -2.63 -19.40 -11.59
N PHE A 99 -1.56 -19.18 -12.35
CA PHE A 99 -1.01 -20.19 -13.27
C PHE A 99 -0.56 -21.46 -12.55
N TYR A 100 0.07 -21.33 -11.38
CA TYR A 100 0.45 -22.49 -10.58
C TYR A 100 -0.79 -23.25 -10.05
N TYR A 101 -1.88 -22.55 -9.70
CA TYR A 101 -3.11 -23.22 -9.26
C TYR A 101 -3.87 -23.90 -10.40
N GLU A 102 -3.83 -23.33 -11.60
CA GLU A 102 -4.44 -23.91 -12.81
C GLU A 102 -3.62 -25.07 -13.40
N SER A 103 -2.29 -25.06 -13.23
CA SER A 103 -1.41 -26.12 -13.74
C SER A 103 -1.27 -27.34 -12.84
N LEU A 104 -1.79 -27.30 -11.60
CA LEU A 104 -1.74 -28.44 -10.68
C LEU A 104 -2.66 -29.55 -11.19
N ARG A 105 -2.17 -30.80 -11.16
CA ARG A 105 -3.00 -31.97 -11.46
C ARG A 105 -4.16 -32.04 -10.45
N PRO A 106 -5.34 -32.55 -10.84
CA PRO A 106 -6.51 -32.60 -9.94
C PRO A 106 -6.23 -33.31 -8.60
N GLU A 107 -5.34 -34.31 -8.60
CA GLU A 107 -4.88 -35.01 -7.39
C GLU A 107 -4.12 -34.09 -6.42
N GLU A 108 -3.23 -33.24 -6.93
CA GLU A 108 -2.45 -32.29 -6.13
C GLU A 108 -3.33 -31.15 -5.61
N LYS A 109 -4.32 -30.72 -6.41
CA LYS A 109 -5.34 -29.76 -5.99
C LYS A 109 -6.16 -30.31 -4.82
N SER A 110 -6.63 -31.56 -4.91
CA SER A 110 -7.33 -32.25 -3.80
C SER A 110 -6.44 -32.40 -2.56
N LYS A 111 -5.15 -32.68 -2.72
CA LYS A 111 -4.20 -32.80 -1.59
C LYS A 111 -4.02 -31.46 -0.87
N LYS A 112 -3.81 -30.36 -1.60
CA LYS A 112 -3.68 -29.02 -1.01
C LYS A 112 -4.96 -28.54 -0.32
N ILE A 113 -6.13 -28.84 -0.90
CA ILE A 113 -7.40 -28.53 -0.25
C ILE A 113 -7.52 -29.30 1.07
N GLY A 114 -7.11 -30.58 1.10
CA GLY A 114 -7.04 -31.38 2.32
C GLY A 114 -6.12 -30.77 3.40
N GLU A 115 -4.90 -30.37 3.03
CA GLU A 115 -3.96 -29.72 3.96
C GLU A 115 -4.52 -28.39 4.52
N ARG A 116 -5.26 -27.63 3.70
CA ARG A 116 -5.90 -26.38 4.13
C ARG A 116 -7.06 -26.62 5.08
N ILE A 117 -7.90 -27.62 4.81
CA ILE A 117 -8.97 -28.07 5.70
C ILE A 117 -8.39 -28.49 7.06
N GLU A 118 -7.29 -29.24 7.08
CA GLU A 118 -6.64 -29.65 8.34
C GLU A 118 -6.14 -28.46 9.16
N LYS A 119 -5.58 -27.43 8.51
CA LYS A 119 -5.19 -26.18 9.19
C LYS A 119 -6.40 -25.45 9.75
N LEU A 120 -7.49 -25.34 9.00
CA LEU A 120 -8.74 -24.71 9.46
C LEU A 120 -9.35 -25.47 10.65
N TYR A 121 -9.30 -26.80 10.68
CA TYR A 121 -9.70 -27.58 11.86
C TYR A 121 -8.84 -27.28 13.10
N LYS A 122 -7.52 -27.12 12.93
CA LYS A 122 -6.63 -26.72 14.04
C LYS A 122 -6.97 -25.31 14.54
N GLU A 123 -7.28 -24.38 13.64
CA GLU A 123 -7.73 -23.04 14.02
C GLU A 123 -9.10 -23.03 14.68
N MET A 124 -10.03 -23.86 14.19
CA MET A 124 -11.36 -24.02 14.75
C MET A 124 -11.29 -24.60 16.16
N LYS A 125 -10.40 -25.57 16.40
CA LYS A 125 -10.11 -26.09 17.76
C LYS A 125 -9.61 -24.97 18.67
N LYS A 126 -8.64 -24.17 18.22
CA LYS A 126 -8.13 -23.02 18.99
C LYS A 126 -9.19 -21.92 19.20
N ALA A 127 -10.16 -21.78 18.30
CA ALA A 127 -11.28 -20.84 18.46
C ALA A 127 -12.30 -21.37 19.47
N ARG A 128 -12.57 -22.68 19.45
CA ARG A 128 -13.39 -23.40 20.43
C ARG A 128 -12.82 -23.29 21.83
N ASP A 129 -11.51 -23.51 21.98
CA ASP A 129 -10.81 -23.39 23.26
C ASP A 129 -10.85 -21.95 23.82
N ARG A 130 -11.08 -20.95 22.95
CA ARG A 130 -11.23 -19.53 23.30
C ARG A 130 -12.68 -19.06 23.44
N GLY A 131 -13.67 -19.92 23.19
CA GLY A 131 -15.09 -19.55 23.23
C GLY A 131 -15.55 -18.59 22.12
N ASP A 132 -14.79 -18.46 21.04
CA ASP A 132 -15.09 -17.53 19.94
C ASP A 132 -16.05 -18.17 18.93
N GLU A 133 -17.36 -18.11 19.24
CA GLU A 133 -18.42 -18.68 18.39
C GLU A 133 -18.51 -18.04 17.00
N GLY A 134 -18.23 -16.74 16.89
CA GLY A 134 -18.26 -16.03 15.61
C GLY A 134 -17.20 -16.58 14.66
N LYS A 135 -15.98 -16.75 15.18
CA LYS A 135 -14.88 -17.34 14.40
C LYS A 135 -15.11 -18.82 14.10
N MET A 136 -15.71 -19.59 15.02
CA MET A 136 -16.05 -21.00 14.74
C MET A 136 -17.04 -21.14 13.59
N ARG A 137 -18.10 -20.31 13.55
CA ARG A 137 -19.08 -20.35 12.45
C ARG A 137 -18.45 -19.97 11.12
N ALA A 138 -17.62 -18.92 11.10
CA ALA A 138 -16.91 -18.52 9.89
C ALA A 138 -15.96 -19.62 9.36
N LEU A 139 -15.21 -20.27 10.25
CA LEU A 139 -14.32 -21.37 9.89
C LEU A 139 -15.09 -22.62 9.41
N ALA A 140 -16.25 -22.92 10.01
CA ALA A 140 -17.10 -24.04 9.59
C ALA A 140 -17.67 -23.85 8.18
N GLU A 141 -18.10 -22.63 7.85
CA GLU A 141 -18.58 -22.28 6.51
C GLU A 141 -17.45 -22.40 5.48
N GLU A 142 -16.23 -21.95 5.81
CA GLU A 142 -15.06 -22.07 4.94
C GLU A 142 -14.65 -23.53 4.71
N ILE A 143 -14.67 -24.37 5.75
CA ILE A 143 -14.41 -25.81 5.63
C ILE A 143 -15.43 -26.46 4.70
N ARG A 144 -16.73 -26.19 4.88
CA ARG A 144 -17.80 -26.75 4.04
C ARG A 144 -17.63 -26.38 2.57
N ARG A 145 -17.26 -25.13 2.29
CA ARG A 145 -16.98 -24.66 0.92
C ARG A 145 -15.80 -25.40 0.30
N LEU A 146 -14.72 -25.59 1.05
CA LEU A 146 -13.53 -26.31 0.59
C LEU A 146 -13.77 -27.81 0.41
N GLU A 147 -14.63 -28.43 1.23
CA GLU A 147 -15.04 -29.83 1.06
C GLU A 147 -15.83 -30.03 -0.24
N LEU A 148 -16.76 -29.13 -0.55
CA LEU A 148 -17.48 -29.14 -1.83
C LEU A 148 -16.51 -28.97 -3.02
N GLU A 149 -15.57 -28.03 -2.93
CA GLU A 149 -14.57 -27.82 -3.98
C GLU A 149 -13.67 -29.05 -4.18
N ARG A 150 -13.29 -29.73 -3.08
CA ARG A 150 -12.53 -30.99 -3.13
C ARG A 150 -13.32 -32.12 -3.79
N GLU A 151 -14.61 -32.22 -3.51
CA GLU A 151 -15.47 -33.26 -4.08
C GLU A 151 -15.68 -33.05 -5.57
N VAL A 152 -15.90 -31.80 -6.02
CA VAL A 152 -15.96 -31.46 -7.45
C VAL A 152 -14.62 -31.76 -8.14
N ALA A 153 -13.50 -31.40 -7.52
CA ALA A 153 -12.17 -31.71 -8.06
C ALA A 153 -11.88 -33.22 -8.15
N ARG A 154 -12.51 -34.05 -7.28
CA ARG A 154 -12.40 -35.52 -7.32
C ARG A 154 -13.33 -36.18 -8.33
N ARG A 155 -14.52 -35.61 -8.59
CA ARG A 155 -15.50 -36.13 -9.55
C ARG A 155 -15.22 -35.72 -11.00
N GLY A 156 -14.39 -34.68 -11.21
CA GLY A 156 -13.88 -34.28 -12.52
C GLY A 156 -12.61 -35.02 -12.98
N LEU A 157 -12.17 -36.02 -12.20
CA LEU A 157 -11.20 -37.06 -12.59
C LEU A 157 -11.95 -38.26 -13.17
#